data_AF-A0A0F8ZP78-F1
#
_entry.id   AF-A0A0F8ZP78-F1
#
_cell.length_a   1.000
_cell.length_b   1.000
_cell.length_c   1.000
_cell.angle_alpha   90.00
_cell.angle_beta   90.00
_cell.angle_gamma   90.00
#
_symmetry.space_group_name_H-M   'P 1'
#
loop_
_entity.id
_entity.type
_entity.pdbx_description
1 polymer ?
#
loop_
_entity_poly.entity_id
_entity_poly.type
_entity_poly.pdbx_seq_one_letter_code
_entity_poly.pdbx_strand_id
1 'polypeptide(L)' 'MDEAKIKTAVRMILEGIGEDPDREGLRDTPQRVARMYMEFFQGLNKDPAEYMKVTFSEDHDEM' A
#
# COMPACT_ATOMS: atom_id res chain seq x y z
N MET A 1 9.53 4.13 -1.55
CA MET A 1 8.23 4.74 -1.96
C MET A 1 8.25 6.20 -1.53
N ASP A 2 7.74 7.12 -2.33
CA ASP A 2 7.79 8.57 -2.04
C ASP A 2 6.50 9.03 -1.34
N GLU A 3 6.56 9.20 -0.02
CA GLU A 3 5.40 9.54 0.80
C GLU A 3 4.85 10.95 0.49
N ALA A 4 5.72 11.93 0.25
CA ALA A 4 5.31 13.30 -0.02
C ALA A 4 4.51 13.37 -1.33
N LYS A 5 5.00 12.67 -2.36
CA LYS A 5 4.31 12.60 -3.65
C LYS A 5 2.93 11.94 -3.55
N ILE A 6 2.80 10.89 -2.73
CA ILE A 6 1.51 10.23 -2.50
C ILE A 6 0.54 11.17 -1.78
N LYS A 7 0.98 11.85 -0.72
CA LYS A 7 0.13 12.81 -0.01
C LYS A 7 -0.41 13.89 -0.94
N THR A 8 0.44 14.46 -1.79
CA THR A 8 0.01 15.43 -2.82
C THR A 8 -0.99 14.82 -3.78
N ALA A 9 -0.74 13.61 -4.29
CA ALA A 9 -1.67 12.92 -5.19
C ALA A 9 -3.04 12.65 -4.53
N VAL A 10 -3.06 12.25 -3.26
CA VAL A 10 -4.31 12.01 -2.52
C VAL A 10 -5.09 13.31 -2.31
N ARG A 11 -4.40 14.43 -2.02
CA ARG A 11 -5.08 15.75 -1.98
C ARG A 11 -5.70 16.10 -3.33
N MET A 12 -4.96 15.89 -4.43
CA MET A 12 -5.49 16.13 -5.78
C MET A 12 -6.69 15.24 -6.11
N ILE A 13 -6.72 13.98 -5.64
CA ILE A 13 -7.88 13.10 -5.81
C ILE A 13 -9.09 13.66 -5.06
N LEU A 14 -8.92 14.09 -3.81
CA LEU A 14 -10.01 14.70 -3.02
C LEU A 14 -10.56 15.95 -3.70
N GLU A 15 -9.68 16.84 -4.17
CA GLU A 15 -10.07 18.02 -4.94
C GLU A 15 -10.80 17.64 -6.24
N GLY A 16 -10.30 16.63 -6.96
CA GLY A 16 -10.86 16.16 -8.22
C GLY A 16 -12.27 15.56 -8.09
N ILE A 17 -12.64 15.08 -6.91
CA ILE A 17 -14.01 14.59 -6.62
C ILE A 17 -14.91 15.65 -5.97
N GLY A 18 -14.42 16.88 -5.80
CA GLY A 18 -15.18 18.00 -5.23
C GLY A 18 -15.20 18.05 -3.70
N GLU A 19 -14.32 17.32 -3.02
CA GLU A 19 -14.15 17.40 -1.56
C GLU A 19 -13.20 18.55 -1.18
N ASP A 20 -13.38 19.11 0.03
CA ASP A 20 -12.43 20.04 0.65
C ASP A 20 -11.37 19.25 1.45
N PRO A 21 -10.09 19.19 1.03
CA PRO A 21 -9.07 18.44 1.73
C PRO A 21 -8.69 19.02 3.10
N ASP A 22 -9.04 20.27 3.40
CA ASP A 22 -8.65 20.97 4.63
C ASP A 22 -9.73 20.89 5.73
N ARG A 23 -10.91 20.34 5.40
CA ARG A 23 -11.96 20.00 6.38
C ARG A 23 -11.42 19.02 7.42
N GLU A 24 -11.89 19.17 8.65
CA GLU A 24 -11.38 18.45 9.84
C GLU A 24 -11.22 16.93 9.60
N GLY A 25 -12.23 16.28 9.02
CA GLY A 25 -12.21 14.84 8.76
C GLY A 25 -11.23 14.37 7.68
N LEU A 26 -10.75 15.26 6.81
CA LEU A 26 -9.88 14.91 5.68
C LEU A 26 -8.44 15.39 5.80
N ARG A 27 -8.15 16.34 6.69
CA ARG A 27 -6.81 16.94 6.81
C ARG A 27 -5.70 15.89 6.94
N ASP A 28 -5.96 14.83 7.70
CA ASP A 28 -5.02 13.73 7.92
C ASP A 28 -5.20 12.55 6.94
N THR A 29 -6.23 12.56 6.09
CA THR A 29 -6.48 11.49 5.10
C THR A 29 -5.29 11.26 4.17
N PRO A 30 -4.64 12.28 3.57
CA PRO A 30 -3.48 12.06 2.72
C PRO A 30 -2.36 11.29 3.41
N GLN A 31 -2.11 11.61 4.68
CA GLN A 31 -1.10 10.92 5.49
C GLN A 31 -1.50 9.47 5.78
N ARG A 32 -2.76 9.23 6.18
CA ARG A 32 -3.26 7.86 6.45
C ARG A 32 -3.19 6.98 5.20
N VAL A 33 -3.56 7.51 4.04
CA VAL A 33 -3.49 6.77 2.76
C VAL A 33 -2.05 6.48 2.37
N ALA A 34 -1.14 7.43 2.55
CA ALA A 34 0.28 7.19 2.28
C ALA A 34 0.85 6.05 3.14
N ARG A 35 0.51 6.01 4.43
CA ARG A 35 0.88 4.88 5.32
C ARG A 35 0.27 3.55 4.89
N MET A 36 -1.02 3.54 4.55
CA MET A 36 -1.70 2.34 4.04
C MET A 36 -1.00 1.80 2.79
N TYR A 37 -0.62 2.66 1.84
CA TYR A 37 0.09 2.25 0.64
C TYR A 37 1.49 1.70 0.94
N MET A 38 2.21 2.27 1.92
CA MET A 38 3.50 1.69 2.34
C MET A 38 3.34 0.26 2.86
N GLU A 39 2.25 -0.06 3.56
CA GLU A 39 1.95 -1.39 4.05
C GLU A 39 1.50 -2.34 2.92
N PHE A 40 0.53 -1.93 2.09
CA PHE A 40 -0.02 -2.77 1.03
C PHE A 40 1.03 -3.10 -0.03
N PHE A 41 1.89 -2.14 -0.36
CA PHE A 41 2.91 -2.30 -1.41
C PHE A 41 4.29 -2.65 -0.86
N GLN A 42 4.40 -3.04 0.42
CA GLN A 42 5.68 -3.44 1.03
C GLN A 42 6.36 -4.61 0.29
N GLY A 43 5.58 -5.42 -0.42
CA GLY A 43 6.07 -6.58 -1.17
C GLY A 43 6.75 -6.24 -2.50
N LEU A 44 6.53 -5.04 -3.07
CA LEU A 44 7.10 -4.68 -4.38
C LEU A 44 8.63 -4.69 -4.43
N ASN A 45 9.28 -4.56 -3.27
CA ASN A 45 10.73 -4.56 -3.13
C ASN A 45 11.24 -5.78 -2.33
N LYS A 46 10.43 -6.84 -2.20
CA LYS A 46 10.79 -8.08 -1.51
C LYS A 46 10.80 -9.24 -2.50
N ASP A 47 11.75 -10.15 -2.33
CA ASP A 47 11.78 -11.40 -3.08
C ASP A 47 10.87 -12.43 -2.40
N PRO A 48 9.79 -12.90 -3.04
CA PRO A 48 8.91 -13.91 -2.45
C PRO A 48 9.63 -15.25 -2.19
N ALA A 49 10.71 -15.56 -2.91
CA ALA A 49 11.48 -16.79 -2.71
C ALA A 49 12.10 -16.86 -1.30
N GLU A 50 12.31 -15.72 -0.65
CA GLU A 50 12.80 -15.71 0.74
C GLU A 50 11.85 -16.39 1.72
N TYR A 51 10.55 -16.40 1.42
CA TYR A 51 9.53 -17.06 2.23
C TYR A 51 9.33 -18.54 1.86
N MET A 52 9.89 -18.99 0.74
CA MET A 52 9.77 -20.36 0.23
C MET A 52 11.03 -21.20 0.47
N LYS A 53 11.94 -20.76 1.35
CA LYS A 53 13.23 -21.43 1.62
C LYS A 53 13.10 -22.82 2.29
N VAL A 54 11.96 -23.12 2.89
CA VAL A 54 11.72 -24.40 3.59
C VAL A 54 10.58 -25.14 2.90
N THR A 55 10.88 -26.33 2.40
CA THR A 55 9.91 -27.23 1.77
C THR A 55 10.08 -28.62 2.35
N PHE A 56 8.97 -29.33 2.54
CA PHE A 56 8.97 -30.75 2.93
C PHE A 56 8.57 -31.56 1.69
N SER A 57 9.37 -32.57 1.35
CA SER A 57 9.04 -33.50 0.29
C SER A 57 8.15 -34.61 0.84
N GLU A 58 6.92 -34.70 0.35
CA GLU A 58 6.08 -35.89 0.48
C GLU A 58 5.58 -36.29 -0.91
N ASP A 59 5.56 -37.60 -1.19
CA ASP A 59 5.05 -38.14 -2.45
C ASP A 59 3.52 -38.08 -2.43
N HIS A 60 2.94 -37.04 -3.04
CA HIS A 60 1.51 -36.90 -3.30
C HIS A 60 1.30 -36.54 -4.77
N ASP A 61 0.58 -37.41 -5.50
CA ASP A 61 0.28 -37.26 -6.94
C ASP A 61 -1.13 -36.67 -7.21
N GLU A 62 -1.73 -35.99 -6.23
CA GLU A 62 -3.06 -35.38 -6.34
C GLU A 62 -2.98 -33.85 -6.51
N MET A 63 -3.96 -33.28 -7.23
CA MET A 63 -4.03 -31.85 -7.57
C MET A 63 -4.97 -31.08 -6.64
#